data_AF-A0A0K0FZN5-F1
#
_entry.id   AF-A0A0K0FZN5-F1
#
_cell.length_a   1.000
_cell.length_b   1.000
_cell.length_c   1.000
_cell.angle_alpha   90.00
_cell.angle_beta   90.00
_cell.angle_gamma   90.00
#
_symmetry.space_group_name_H-M   'P 1'
#
loop_
_entity.id
_entity.type
_entity.pdbx_description
1 polymer ?
#
loop_
_entity_poly.entity_id
_entity_poly.type
_entity_poly.pdbx_seq_one_letter_code
_entity_poly.pdbx_strand_id
1 'polypeptide(L)'
;MDSDSNDNPSEARNDIFILPDVLLVRILSELSWEDILKLKLVSRSFYNFIHENYHQLNRREVSKVNILHDVDSKGCLCKVDLNFTNIQNNERTNYPYGKSIDVGSSEELSRLLKIYDMRDLDYLSMAARDNIDIFGIINRSFQEGTKIGDLVIYELSEKNFTSFQTFINKLLLVKDFSILNICCHSTESKDVNPVSFLQSFNITRSLLIYECNETRILTSDIVDNFLRKNPSVQRLTIGSGNSEFIRNLFKEDFALDQPHKMENKLWCSKISLQFFGNEYKQLSRILMNDLYERENVQKVISIQNFPENSEIESVINCRHCPKDKHKIEINVSLMGVFLNTCDR
;
A
#
# COMPACT_ATOMS: atom_id res chain seq x y z
N MET A 1 -24.82 -20.60 58.00
CA MET A 1 -23.60 -19.81 57.70
C MET A 1 -22.81 -20.68 56.76
N ASP A 2 -23.15 -20.54 55.49
CA ASP A 2 -22.63 -21.35 54.41
C ASP A 2 -21.33 -20.72 53.92
N SER A 3 -20.30 -21.56 53.79
CA SER A 3 -18.98 -21.16 53.34
C SER A 3 -18.94 -21.32 51.83
N ASP A 4 -18.98 -20.19 51.12
CA ASP A 4 -18.69 -20.09 49.70
C ASP A 4 -17.21 -20.42 49.45
N SER A 5 -16.95 -21.65 48.98
CA SER A 5 -15.68 -22.01 48.37
C SER A 5 -15.62 -21.39 46.97
N ASN A 6 -14.90 -20.29 46.88
CA ASN A 6 -14.54 -19.62 45.64
C ASN A 6 -13.46 -20.45 44.92
N ASP A 7 -13.88 -21.54 44.29
CA ASP A 7 -13.05 -22.34 43.39
C ASP A 7 -12.84 -21.55 42.10
N ASN A 8 -11.73 -20.83 42.02
CA ASN A 8 -11.17 -20.39 40.76
C ASN A 8 -10.94 -21.63 39.89
N PRO A 9 -11.52 -21.74 38.68
CA PRO A 9 -11.23 -22.83 37.78
C PRO A 9 -9.76 -22.69 37.35
N SER A 10 -8.89 -23.51 37.93
CA SER A 10 -7.53 -23.68 37.43
C SER A 10 -7.63 -24.13 35.97
N GLU A 11 -7.02 -23.37 35.07
CA GLU A 11 -6.76 -23.83 33.70
C GLU A 11 -5.96 -25.14 33.78
N ALA A 12 -6.66 -26.26 33.72
CA ALA A 12 -6.06 -27.58 33.70
C ALA A 12 -5.12 -27.61 32.48
N ARG A 13 -3.82 -27.84 32.74
CA ARG A 13 -2.87 -28.15 31.67
C ARG A 13 -3.46 -29.32 30.87
N ASN A 14 -3.78 -29.05 29.61
CA ASN A 14 -4.26 -30.06 28.69
C ASN A 14 -3.09 -31.00 28.32
N ASP A 15 -2.75 -31.95 29.21
CA ASP A 15 -1.80 -33.05 28.96
C ASP A 15 -2.37 -34.09 27.96
N ILE A 16 -3.17 -33.63 27.00
CA ILE A 16 -3.81 -34.48 25.98
C ILE A 16 -2.77 -35.00 24.98
N PHE A 17 -1.67 -34.28 24.85
CA PHE A 17 -0.57 -34.66 23.98
C PHE A 17 0.56 -35.29 24.81
N ILE A 18 0.79 -36.58 24.58
CA ILE A 18 1.96 -37.30 25.11
C ILE A 18 3.26 -36.74 24.50
N LEU A 19 3.16 -36.09 23.33
CA LEU A 19 4.29 -35.54 22.60
C LEU A 19 4.57 -34.09 23.01
N PRO A 20 5.84 -33.69 23.15
CA PRO A 20 6.24 -32.29 23.26
C PRO A 20 5.70 -31.44 22.09
N ASP A 21 5.29 -30.21 22.39
CA ASP A 21 4.71 -29.26 21.42
C ASP A 21 5.57 -29.09 20.17
N VAL A 22 6.89 -29.00 20.31
CA VAL A 22 7.82 -28.85 19.17
C VAL A 22 7.73 -30.04 18.20
N LEU A 23 7.56 -31.26 18.72
CA LEU A 23 7.40 -32.45 17.89
C LEU A 23 6.03 -32.47 17.21
N LEU A 24 4.98 -32.04 17.91
CA LEU A 24 3.65 -31.91 17.32
C LEU A 24 3.62 -30.87 16.22
N VAL A 25 4.17 -29.68 16.42
CA VAL A 25 4.26 -28.65 15.37
C VAL A 25 4.98 -29.21 14.16
N ARG A 26 6.09 -29.92 14.36
CA ARG A 26 6.83 -30.56 13.26
C ARG A 26 6.00 -31.62 12.54
N ILE A 27 5.23 -32.44 13.25
CA ILE A 27 4.34 -33.43 12.62
C ILE A 27 3.26 -32.71 11.81
N LEU A 28 2.63 -31.70 12.40
CA LEU A 28 1.56 -30.93 11.75
C LEU A 28 2.08 -30.11 10.56
N SER A 29 3.34 -29.64 10.59
CA SER A 29 3.93 -28.91 9.46
C SER A 29 4.18 -29.79 8.24
N GLU A 30 4.18 -31.12 8.38
CA GLU A 30 4.25 -32.04 7.24
C GLU A 30 2.87 -32.30 6.60
N LEU A 31 1.78 -31.87 7.26
CA LEU A 31 0.43 -32.11 6.77
C LEU A 31 0.01 -31.10 5.70
N SER A 32 -0.91 -31.53 4.84
CA SER A 32 -1.57 -30.65 3.91
C SER A 32 -2.51 -29.68 4.65
N TRP A 33 -2.81 -28.54 4.04
CA TRP A 33 -3.77 -27.60 4.59
C TRP A 33 -5.15 -28.24 4.85
N GLU A 34 -5.59 -29.12 3.96
CA GLU A 34 -6.88 -29.81 4.09
C GLU A 34 -6.89 -30.75 5.30
N ASP A 35 -5.79 -31.46 5.55
CA ASP A 35 -5.66 -32.34 6.71
C ASP A 35 -5.60 -31.54 8.01
N ILE A 36 -4.91 -30.38 8.02
CA ILE A 36 -4.94 -29.45 9.15
C ILE A 36 -6.36 -28.99 9.46
N LEU A 37 -7.17 -28.67 8.44
CA LEU A 37 -8.56 -28.31 8.64
C LEU A 37 -9.40 -29.47 9.22
N LYS A 38 -9.19 -30.70 8.77
CA LYS A 38 -9.85 -31.89 9.32
C LYS A 38 -9.44 -32.13 10.77
N LEU A 39 -8.16 -32.02 11.11
CA LEU A 39 -7.65 -32.23 12.47
C LEU A 39 -8.23 -31.23 13.48
N LYS A 40 -8.47 -29.99 13.07
CA LYS A 40 -9.16 -28.99 13.92
C LYS A 40 -10.56 -29.41 14.34
N LEU A 41 -11.22 -30.28 13.56
CA LEU A 41 -12.57 -30.75 13.84
C LEU A 41 -12.58 -31.99 14.77
N VAL A 42 -11.41 -32.61 15.01
CA VAL A 42 -11.31 -33.83 15.82
C VAL A 42 -11.54 -33.53 17.31
N SER A 43 -10.93 -32.46 17.85
CA SER A 43 -11.10 -32.08 19.25
C SER A 43 -10.81 -30.61 19.50
N ARG A 44 -11.33 -30.07 20.62
CA ARG A 44 -11.04 -28.70 21.08
C ARG A 44 -9.56 -28.47 21.32
N SER A 45 -8.84 -29.51 21.76
CA SER A 45 -7.40 -29.42 22.04
C SER A 45 -6.58 -29.31 20.77
N PHE A 46 -6.89 -30.11 19.74
CA PHE A 46 -6.29 -29.93 18.41
C PHE A 46 -6.63 -28.56 17.83
N TYR A 47 -7.88 -28.12 17.95
CA TYR A 47 -8.28 -26.79 17.51
C TYR A 47 -7.42 -25.70 18.13
N ASN A 48 -7.30 -25.68 19.47
CA ASN A 48 -6.52 -24.67 20.19
C ASN A 48 -5.03 -24.74 19.83
N PHE A 49 -4.45 -25.95 19.83
CA PHE A 49 -3.04 -26.15 19.51
C PHE A 49 -2.69 -25.67 18.10
N ILE A 50 -3.50 -26.05 17.10
CA ILE A 50 -3.33 -25.59 15.71
C ILE A 50 -3.51 -24.08 15.62
N HIS A 51 -4.50 -23.52 16.32
CA HIS A 51 -4.78 -22.09 16.30
C HIS A 51 -3.61 -21.26 16.82
N GLU A 52 -2.97 -21.69 17.90
CA GLU A 52 -1.81 -21.02 18.51
C GLU A 52 -0.55 -21.14 17.64
N ASN A 53 -0.40 -22.25 16.92
CA ASN A 53 0.82 -22.58 16.17
C ASN A 53 0.72 -22.37 14.64
N TYR A 54 -0.37 -21.78 14.13
CA TYR A 54 -0.61 -21.62 12.69
C TYR A 54 0.58 -21.04 11.89
N HIS A 55 1.31 -20.11 12.50
CA HIS A 55 2.46 -19.45 11.90
C HIS A 55 3.64 -20.38 11.57
N GLN A 56 3.67 -21.58 12.18
CA GLN A 56 4.69 -22.61 11.96
C GLN A 56 4.20 -23.77 11.07
N LEU A 57 2.93 -23.74 10.65
CA LEU A 57 2.31 -24.81 9.85
C LEU A 57 2.27 -24.41 8.36
N ASN A 58 2.05 -25.41 7.50
CA ASN A 58 1.74 -25.18 6.09
C ASN A 58 0.40 -24.46 5.98
N ARG A 59 0.45 -23.16 5.72
CA ARG A 59 -0.74 -22.32 5.54
C ARG A 59 -1.15 -22.27 4.08
N ARG A 60 -2.43 -22.02 3.84
CA ARG A 60 -2.92 -21.79 2.48
C ARG A 60 -2.40 -20.45 1.95
N GLU A 61 -1.78 -20.49 0.80
CA GLU A 61 -1.33 -19.28 0.09
C GLU A 61 -2.52 -18.46 -0.40
N VAL A 62 -2.44 -17.15 -0.18
CA VAL A 62 -3.39 -16.17 -0.70
C VAL A 62 -2.67 -15.34 -1.75
N SER A 63 -3.31 -15.12 -2.90
CA SER A 63 -2.78 -14.27 -3.97
C SER A 63 -3.19 -12.81 -3.77
N LYS A 64 -4.44 -12.56 -3.36
CA LYS A 64 -4.97 -11.20 -3.20
C LYS A 64 -5.75 -11.04 -1.90
N VAL A 65 -5.56 -9.91 -1.24
CA VAL A 65 -6.27 -9.52 -0.03
C VAL A 65 -6.82 -8.10 -0.20
N ASN A 66 -8.12 -7.93 0.00
CA ASN A 66 -8.74 -6.60 0.11
C ASN A 66 -9.36 -6.47 1.49
N ILE A 67 -9.03 -5.40 2.20
CA ILE A 67 -9.62 -5.06 3.50
C ILE A 67 -10.37 -3.75 3.32
N LEU A 68 -11.67 -3.85 3.12
CA LEU A 68 -12.54 -2.72 2.84
C LEU A 68 -13.36 -2.39 4.09
N HIS A 69 -13.43 -1.12 4.44
CA HIS A 69 -14.36 -0.67 5.47
C HIS A 69 -15.78 -0.72 4.90
N ASP A 70 -16.71 -1.37 5.60
CA ASP A 70 -18.11 -1.40 5.21
C ASP A 70 -18.86 -0.30 5.99
N VAL A 71 -19.14 0.80 5.29
CA VAL A 71 -19.80 1.99 5.86
C VAL A 71 -21.25 1.73 6.26
N ASP A 72 -21.91 0.77 5.61
CA ASP A 72 -23.35 0.52 5.78
C ASP A 72 -23.64 -0.62 6.76
N SER A 73 -22.63 -1.41 7.10
CA SER A 73 -22.79 -2.55 8.01
C SER A 73 -22.90 -2.12 9.48
N LYS A 74 -24.08 -2.31 10.07
CA LYS A 74 -24.24 -2.19 11.53
C LYS A 74 -23.51 -3.34 12.22
N GLY A 75 -22.35 -3.05 12.79
CA GLY A 75 -21.62 -3.98 13.67
C GLY A 75 -20.53 -4.81 12.99
N CYS A 76 -20.22 -4.57 11.71
CA CYS A 76 -19.02 -5.11 11.08
C CYS A 76 -17.95 -4.03 11.02
N LEU A 77 -16.73 -4.42 11.38
CA LEU A 77 -15.54 -3.58 11.38
C LEU A 77 -15.05 -3.35 9.95
N CYS A 78 -14.96 -4.43 9.18
CA CYS A 78 -14.48 -4.43 7.80
C CYS A 78 -14.87 -5.73 7.10
N LYS A 79 -14.90 -5.67 5.77
CA LYS A 79 -15.05 -6.81 4.88
C LYS A 79 -13.70 -7.21 4.32
N VAL A 80 -13.38 -8.49 4.40
CA VAL A 80 -12.12 -9.05 3.88
C VAL A 80 -12.42 -9.96 2.69
N ASP A 81 -11.93 -9.57 1.52
CA ASP A 81 -11.95 -10.40 0.32
C ASP A 81 -10.59 -11.07 0.11
N LEU A 82 -10.62 -12.40 -0.02
CA LEU A 82 -9.43 -13.24 -0.19
C LEU A 82 -9.54 -13.99 -1.52
N ASN A 83 -8.51 -13.89 -2.37
CA ASN A 83 -8.39 -14.73 -3.56
C ASN A 83 -7.19 -15.66 -3.41
N PHE A 84 -7.39 -16.95 -3.64
CA PHE A 84 -6.32 -17.95 -3.50
C PHE A 84 -5.60 -18.18 -4.82
N THR A 85 -4.31 -18.52 -4.75
CA THR A 85 -3.57 -19.02 -5.91
C THR A 85 -4.25 -20.31 -6.38
N ASN A 86 -4.57 -20.38 -7.68
CA ASN A 86 -5.24 -21.54 -8.22
C ASN A 86 -4.24 -22.70 -8.22
N ILE A 87 -4.45 -23.70 -7.36
CA ILE A 87 -3.70 -24.95 -7.44
C ILE A 87 -4.11 -25.56 -8.78
N GLN A 88 -3.15 -25.72 -9.70
CA GLN A 88 -3.36 -26.30 -11.02
C GLN A 88 -3.88 -27.74 -10.88
N ASN A 89 -5.18 -27.91 -10.65
CA ASN A 89 -5.86 -29.14 -10.96
C ASN A 89 -6.45 -28.96 -12.36
N ASN A 90 -5.99 -29.82 -13.26
CA ASN A 90 -6.07 -29.76 -14.72
C ASN A 90 -7.48 -29.71 -15.35
N GLU A 91 -8.53 -29.35 -14.62
CA GLU A 91 -9.91 -29.43 -15.10
C GLU A 91 -10.68 -28.11 -14.95
N ARG A 92 -10.52 -27.28 -15.99
CA ARG A 92 -11.58 -26.51 -16.70
C ARG A 92 -12.42 -25.42 -16.01
N THR A 93 -12.15 -24.95 -14.80
CA THR A 93 -12.67 -23.63 -14.38
C THR A 93 -11.61 -22.80 -13.69
N ASN A 94 -10.87 -22.03 -14.48
CA ASN A 94 -9.86 -21.04 -14.04
C ASN A 94 -10.49 -19.77 -13.45
N TYR A 95 -11.54 -19.89 -12.64
CA TYR A 95 -12.04 -18.74 -11.89
C TYR A 95 -11.34 -18.72 -10.53
N PRO A 96 -10.68 -17.61 -10.17
CA PRO A 96 -10.11 -17.48 -8.83
C PRO A 96 -11.24 -17.69 -7.81
N TYR A 97 -11.08 -18.69 -6.95
CA TYR A 97 -12.00 -18.89 -5.84
C TYR A 97 -11.79 -17.73 -4.87
N GLY A 98 -12.74 -16.81 -4.85
CA GLY A 98 -12.80 -15.70 -3.90
C GLY A 98 -13.62 -16.08 -2.69
N LYS A 99 -13.18 -15.68 -1.50
CA LYS A 99 -13.98 -15.74 -0.28
C LYS A 99 -14.08 -14.35 0.31
N SER A 100 -15.30 -13.93 0.60
CA SER A 100 -15.58 -12.69 1.31
C SER A 100 -16.03 -12.99 2.73
N ILE A 101 -15.51 -12.26 3.71
CA ILE A 101 -15.75 -12.49 5.13
C ILE A 101 -15.99 -11.16 5.81
N ASP A 102 -17.14 -11.02 6.46
CA ASP A 102 -17.43 -9.91 7.33
C ASP A 102 -16.71 -10.13 8.66
N VAL A 103 -15.98 -9.12 9.12
CA VAL A 103 -15.18 -9.19 10.34
C VAL A 103 -15.72 -8.20 11.36
N GLY A 104 -16.07 -8.67 12.55
CA GLY A 104 -16.68 -7.86 13.61
C GLY A 104 -15.67 -7.18 14.55
N SER A 105 -14.43 -7.65 14.62
CA SER A 105 -13.41 -7.06 15.51
C SER A 105 -11.97 -7.15 14.99
N SER A 106 -11.07 -6.37 15.62
CA SER A 106 -9.64 -6.38 15.33
C SER A 106 -8.99 -7.73 15.64
N GLU A 107 -9.44 -8.42 16.70
CA GLU A 107 -8.98 -9.75 17.08
C GLU A 107 -9.43 -10.79 16.05
N GLU A 108 -10.67 -10.69 15.57
CA GLU A 108 -11.18 -11.57 14.52
C GLU A 108 -10.40 -11.37 13.22
N LEU A 109 -10.13 -10.12 12.82
CA LEU A 109 -9.28 -9.83 11.66
C LEU A 109 -7.88 -10.44 11.82
N SER A 110 -7.26 -10.23 12.97
CA SER A 110 -5.92 -10.77 13.26
C SER A 110 -5.92 -12.30 13.17
N ARG A 111 -6.91 -12.97 13.78
CA ARG A 111 -7.07 -14.43 13.72
C ARG A 111 -7.28 -14.91 12.30
N LEU A 112 -8.11 -14.23 11.52
CA LEU A 112 -8.38 -14.57 10.12
C LEU A 112 -7.11 -14.51 9.29
N LEU A 113 -6.34 -13.42 9.39
CA LEU A 113 -5.14 -13.21 8.59
C LEU A 113 -4.00 -14.16 8.98
N LYS A 114 -3.89 -14.58 10.25
CA LYS A 114 -2.86 -15.54 10.72
C LYS A 114 -2.93 -16.91 10.03
N ILE A 115 -4.12 -17.31 9.58
CA ILE A 115 -4.41 -18.61 8.97
C ILE A 115 -3.79 -18.73 7.57
N TYR A 116 -3.54 -17.60 6.90
CA TYR A 116 -3.08 -17.57 5.51
C TYR A 116 -1.60 -17.26 5.40
N ASP A 117 -0.98 -17.81 4.37
CA ASP A 117 0.35 -17.39 3.94
C ASP A 117 0.24 -16.18 3.02
N MET A 118 0.86 -15.07 3.45
CA MET A 118 0.85 -13.77 2.77
C MET A 118 2.27 -13.29 2.45
N ARG A 119 3.27 -14.19 2.47
CA ARG A 119 4.68 -13.85 2.18
C ARG A 119 4.90 -13.34 0.75
N ASP A 120 4.06 -13.75 -0.19
CA ASP A 120 4.10 -13.32 -1.60
C ASP A 120 2.68 -13.04 -2.08
N LEU A 121 2.28 -11.77 -2.07
CA LEU A 121 0.97 -11.31 -2.51
C LEU A 121 1.05 -10.69 -3.89
N ASP A 122 0.13 -11.03 -4.79
CA ASP A 122 -0.03 -10.29 -6.04
C ASP A 122 -0.65 -8.91 -5.81
N TYR A 123 -1.60 -8.82 -4.86
CA TYR A 123 -2.38 -7.61 -4.61
C TYR A 123 -2.78 -7.50 -3.14
N LEU A 124 -2.55 -6.33 -2.54
CA LEU A 124 -3.04 -5.97 -1.22
C LEU A 124 -3.68 -4.59 -1.30
N SER A 125 -4.95 -4.48 -0.92
CA SER A 125 -5.60 -3.19 -0.74
C SER A 125 -6.23 -3.03 0.62
N MET A 126 -6.17 -1.81 1.17
CA MET A 126 -6.74 -1.53 2.47
C MET A 126 -7.19 -0.07 2.61
N ALA A 127 -8.28 0.14 3.33
CA ALA A 127 -8.74 1.46 3.76
C ALA A 127 -8.46 1.63 5.26
N ALA A 128 -7.54 2.54 5.61
CA ALA A 128 -7.21 2.85 7.00
C ALA A 128 -8.01 4.07 7.47
N ARG A 129 -9.30 3.87 7.77
CA ARG A 129 -10.15 4.92 8.35
C ARG A 129 -9.88 5.12 9.84
N ASP A 130 -10.37 6.25 10.33
CA ASP A 130 -9.94 6.82 11.60
C ASP A 130 -10.21 6.01 12.88
N ASN A 131 -10.98 4.94 12.82
CA ASN A 131 -11.36 4.21 14.03
C ASN A 131 -10.53 2.95 14.26
N ILE A 132 -9.66 2.57 13.32
CA ILE A 132 -9.00 1.26 13.34
C ILE A 132 -7.54 1.40 12.89
N ASP A 133 -6.63 0.99 13.77
CA ASP A 133 -5.22 0.81 13.40
C ASP A 133 -5.05 -0.49 12.58
N ILE A 134 -5.48 -0.44 11.31
CA ILE A 134 -5.40 -1.59 10.42
C ILE A 134 -3.96 -2.07 10.25
N PHE A 135 -2.99 -1.16 10.20
CA PHE A 135 -1.58 -1.49 10.06
C PHE A 135 -1.07 -2.21 11.32
N GLY A 136 -1.47 -1.78 12.51
CA GLY A 136 -1.17 -2.48 13.76
C GLY A 136 -1.74 -3.90 13.82
N ILE A 137 -2.93 -4.12 13.27
CA ILE A 137 -3.55 -5.45 13.19
C ILE A 137 -2.79 -6.35 12.22
N ILE A 138 -2.58 -5.91 10.98
CA ILE A 138 -1.90 -6.71 9.96
C ILE A 138 -0.42 -6.95 10.31
N ASN A 139 0.22 -6.03 11.04
CA ASN A 139 1.58 -6.19 11.54
C ASN A 139 1.76 -7.46 12.39
N ARG A 140 0.70 -7.97 13.02
CA ARG A 140 0.77 -9.22 13.80
C ARG A 140 0.81 -10.48 12.92
N SER A 141 0.44 -10.35 11.65
CA SER A 141 0.30 -11.47 10.70
C SER A 141 1.32 -11.43 9.58
N PHE A 142 1.78 -10.23 9.18
CA PHE A 142 2.82 -10.06 8.17
C PHE A 142 4.20 -10.38 8.72
N GLN A 143 4.96 -11.10 7.90
CA GLN A 143 6.32 -11.54 8.20
C GLN A 143 7.34 -10.61 7.56
N GLU A 144 8.52 -10.50 8.15
CA GLU A 144 9.65 -9.84 7.50
C GLU A 144 9.98 -10.55 6.19
N GLY A 145 10.34 -9.78 5.17
CA GLY A 145 10.65 -10.32 3.85
C GLY A 145 9.46 -10.42 2.90
N THR A 146 8.28 -9.95 3.31
CA THR A 146 7.04 -10.07 2.50
C THR A 146 7.17 -9.31 1.18
N LYS A 147 6.72 -9.91 0.08
CA LYS A 147 6.68 -9.32 -1.25
C LYS A 147 5.24 -9.03 -1.65
N ILE A 148 5.03 -7.88 -2.28
CA ILE A 148 3.71 -7.49 -2.78
C ILE A 148 3.87 -7.02 -4.24
N GLY A 149 3.00 -7.50 -5.13
CA GLY A 149 2.86 -6.93 -6.47
C GLY A 149 2.33 -5.51 -6.37
N ASP A 150 1.03 -5.38 -6.17
CA ASP A 150 0.34 -4.10 -6.07
C ASP A 150 -0.13 -3.85 -4.62
N LEU A 151 0.36 -2.79 -4.00
CA LEU A 151 -0.07 -2.34 -2.68
C LEU A 151 -0.84 -1.02 -2.80
N VAL A 152 -2.11 -1.03 -2.41
CA VAL A 152 -3.02 0.12 -2.50
C VAL A 152 -3.55 0.49 -1.12
N ILE A 153 -3.32 1.74 -0.72
CA ILE A 153 -3.82 2.32 0.52
C ILE A 153 -4.78 3.43 0.13
N TYR A 154 -6.07 3.25 0.41
CA TYR A 154 -7.08 4.23 0.02
C TYR A 154 -6.96 5.53 0.81
N GLU A 155 -6.59 5.42 2.09
CA GLU A 155 -6.51 6.53 3.01
C GLU A 155 -5.44 6.21 4.06
N LEU A 156 -4.59 7.19 4.36
CA LEU A 156 -3.57 7.13 5.38
C LEU A 156 -3.65 8.40 6.22
N SER A 157 -4.22 8.26 7.42
CA SER A 157 -4.31 9.35 8.40
C SER A 157 -3.13 9.39 9.37
N GLU A 158 -2.91 10.56 9.95
CA GLU A 158 -1.74 10.89 10.78
C GLU A 158 -1.49 9.93 11.94
N LYS A 159 -2.56 9.55 12.66
CA LYS A 159 -2.48 8.58 13.77
C LYS A 159 -1.99 7.19 13.37
N ASN A 160 -2.03 6.84 12.09
CA ASN A 160 -1.63 5.54 11.58
C ASN A 160 -0.19 5.54 11.04
N PHE A 161 0.52 6.67 11.03
CA PHE A 161 1.87 6.74 10.45
C PHE A 161 2.88 5.81 11.14
N THR A 162 2.86 5.70 12.46
CA THR A 162 3.80 4.84 13.20
C THR A 162 3.59 3.35 12.91
N SER A 163 2.34 2.89 12.93
CA SER A 163 2.00 1.50 12.64
C SER A 163 2.20 1.18 11.16
N PHE A 164 1.89 2.14 10.27
CA PHE A 164 2.18 2.06 8.84
C PHE A 164 3.68 1.93 8.56
N GLN A 165 4.52 2.76 9.19
CA GLN A 165 5.97 2.66 9.06
C GLN A 165 6.48 1.27 9.49
N THR A 166 5.96 0.74 10.58
CA THR A 166 6.29 -0.61 11.06
C THR A 166 5.90 -1.68 10.03
N PHE A 167 4.74 -1.51 9.39
CA PHE A 167 4.27 -2.40 8.34
C PHE A 167 5.16 -2.36 7.10
N ILE A 168 5.46 -1.16 6.60
CA ILE A 168 6.33 -0.96 5.44
C ILE A 168 7.72 -1.57 5.66
N ASN A 169 8.29 -1.45 6.87
CA ASN A 169 9.61 -1.99 7.19
C ASN A 169 9.68 -3.53 7.12
N LYS A 170 8.56 -4.25 7.13
CA LYS A 170 8.52 -5.71 6.95
C LYS A 170 8.55 -6.14 5.49
N LEU A 171 8.25 -5.22 4.58
CA LEU A 171 8.14 -5.52 3.16
C LEU A 171 9.52 -5.49 2.52
N LEU A 172 9.85 -6.56 1.80
CA LEU A 172 11.09 -6.67 1.05
C LEU A 172 11.01 -5.91 -0.29
N LEU A 173 9.85 -6.02 -0.94
CA LEU A 173 9.66 -5.60 -2.31
C LEU A 173 8.20 -5.25 -2.57
N VAL A 174 7.98 -4.09 -3.19
CA VAL A 174 6.70 -3.73 -3.81
C VAL A 174 6.89 -3.36 -5.28
N LYS A 175 6.06 -3.88 -6.17
CA LYS A 175 6.12 -3.51 -7.60
C LYS A 175 5.43 -2.17 -7.81
N ASP A 176 4.17 -2.06 -7.41
CA ASP A 176 3.38 -0.85 -7.55
C ASP A 176 2.81 -0.46 -6.20
N PHE A 177 3.10 0.77 -5.81
CA PHE A 177 2.67 1.31 -4.54
C PHE A 177 1.78 2.52 -4.76
N SER A 178 0.61 2.51 -4.13
CA SER A 178 -0.37 3.58 -4.24
C SER A 178 -0.87 4.00 -2.86
N ILE A 179 -0.79 5.29 -2.55
CA ILE A 179 -1.56 5.92 -1.48
C ILE A 179 -2.48 6.95 -2.10
N LEU A 180 -3.79 6.72 -2.01
CA LEU A 180 -4.78 7.53 -2.71
C LEU A 180 -5.18 8.79 -1.93
N ASN A 181 -4.99 8.82 -0.62
CA ASN A 181 -5.22 10.00 0.21
C ASN A 181 -4.30 9.96 1.43
N ILE A 182 -3.34 10.87 1.53
CA ILE A 182 -2.59 11.13 2.76
C ILE A 182 -3.19 12.38 3.41
N CYS A 183 -3.85 12.19 4.55
CA CYS A 183 -4.48 13.26 5.31
C CYS A 183 -3.69 13.47 6.61
N CYS A 184 -3.07 14.65 6.73
CA CYS A 184 -2.37 15.12 7.91
C CYS A 184 -2.86 16.53 8.24
N HIS A 185 -3.38 16.71 9.45
CA HIS A 185 -3.93 17.99 9.91
C HIS A 185 -2.98 18.71 10.88
N SER A 186 -1.73 18.26 11.04
CA SER A 186 -0.63 19.01 11.69
C SER A 186 -0.85 19.52 13.12
N THR A 187 -1.94 19.14 13.79
CA THR A 187 -2.24 19.59 15.16
C THR A 187 -1.57 18.70 16.22
N GLU A 188 -1.15 17.48 15.87
CA GLU A 188 -0.71 16.47 16.85
C GLU A 188 0.72 15.95 16.56
N SER A 189 1.69 16.50 17.30
CA SER A 189 3.10 16.08 17.38
C SER A 189 3.98 16.33 16.13
N LYS A 190 5.09 17.06 16.33
CA LYS A 190 6.06 17.42 15.29
C LYS A 190 7.06 16.32 14.94
N ASP A 191 6.99 15.16 15.58
CA ASP A 191 8.12 14.25 15.66
C ASP A 191 8.13 13.12 14.61
N VAL A 192 7.02 12.88 13.90
CA VAL A 192 6.95 11.82 12.88
C VAL A 192 6.89 12.44 11.49
N ASN A 193 7.98 12.28 10.72
CA ASN A 193 7.96 12.61 9.30
C ASN A 193 7.09 11.57 8.56
N PRO A 194 5.90 11.98 8.08
CA PRO A 194 4.87 11.07 7.58
C PRO A 194 5.28 10.32 6.30
N VAL A 195 6.27 10.83 5.59
CA VAL A 195 6.75 10.34 4.30
C VAL A 195 8.16 9.76 4.38
N SER A 196 8.69 9.60 5.60
CA SER A 196 9.99 8.96 5.83
C SER A 196 10.05 7.52 5.29
N PHE A 197 8.92 6.82 5.22
CA PHE A 197 8.83 5.49 4.62
C PHE A 197 9.31 5.45 3.16
N LEU A 198 9.18 6.54 2.40
CA LEU A 198 9.66 6.60 1.01
C LEU A 198 11.18 6.43 0.92
N GLN A 199 11.90 6.69 2.02
CA GLN A 199 13.34 6.56 2.08
C GLN A 199 13.82 5.13 2.37
N SER A 200 12.98 4.27 2.94
CA SER A 200 13.35 2.89 3.30
C SER A 200 12.75 1.84 2.37
N PHE A 201 11.90 2.26 1.43
CA PHE A 201 11.02 1.36 0.69
C PHE A 201 11.51 1.07 -0.73
N ASN A 202 11.65 -0.22 -1.06
CA ASN A 202 12.08 -0.70 -2.38
C ASN A 202 10.89 -0.84 -3.32
N ILE A 203 10.69 0.15 -4.18
CA ILE A 203 9.63 0.18 -5.20
C ILE A 203 10.25 -0.07 -6.56
N THR A 204 9.72 -1.05 -7.30
CA THR A 204 10.37 -1.50 -8.55
C THR A 204 9.67 -1.08 -9.83
N ARG A 205 8.40 -0.67 -9.81
CA ARG A 205 7.65 -0.30 -11.03
C ARG A 205 6.97 1.05 -10.94
N SER A 206 6.08 1.27 -9.98
CA SER A 206 5.23 2.47 -9.96
C SER A 206 5.02 3.02 -8.55
N LEU A 207 5.04 4.34 -8.42
CA LEU A 207 4.59 5.05 -7.22
C LEU A 207 3.44 6.00 -7.57
N LEU A 208 2.38 5.96 -6.77
CA LEU A 208 1.22 6.85 -6.84
C LEU A 208 0.97 7.40 -5.43
N ILE A 209 1.07 8.72 -5.25
CA ILE A 209 0.77 9.36 -3.96
C ILE A 209 -0.13 10.57 -4.20
N TYR A 210 -1.15 10.70 -3.37
CA TYR A 210 -2.00 11.89 -3.33
C TYR A 210 -2.08 12.43 -1.90
N GLU A 211 -1.84 13.72 -1.75
CA GLU A 211 -2.16 14.45 -0.53
C GLU A 211 -3.63 14.87 -0.53
N CYS A 212 -4.24 14.86 0.65
CA CYS A 212 -5.50 15.55 0.88
C CYS A 212 -5.30 17.07 0.73
N ASN A 213 -6.37 17.80 0.43
CA ASN A 213 -6.28 19.21 0.01
C ASN A 213 -5.62 20.14 1.06
N GLU A 214 -5.79 19.83 2.35
CA GLU A 214 -5.20 20.60 3.46
C GLU A 214 -3.78 20.14 3.81
N THR A 215 -3.35 18.99 3.29
CA THR A 215 -2.08 18.35 3.62
C THR A 215 -0.96 18.87 2.72
N ARG A 216 0.18 19.22 3.34
CA ARG A 216 1.34 19.84 2.68
C ARG A 216 2.65 19.26 3.22
N ILE A 217 2.77 17.94 3.18
CA ILE A 217 3.89 17.15 3.69
C ILE A 217 4.89 16.78 2.59
N LEU A 218 4.49 16.80 1.32
CA LEU A 218 5.37 16.54 0.19
C LEU A 218 6.22 17.78 -0.14
N THR A 219 7.51 17.53 -0.38
CA THR A 219 8.48 18.52 -0.85
C THR A 219 9.28 17.94 -2.02
N SER A 220 9.92 18.80 -2.83
CA SER A 220 10.80 18.35 -3.93
C SER A 220 11.89 17.43 -3.40
N ASP A 221 12.55 17.80 -2.29
CA ASP A 221 13.59 16.98 -1.64
C ASP A 221 13.15 15.54 -1.35
N ILE A 222 11.89 15.31 -0.94
CA ILE A 222 11.37 13.97 -0.66
C ILE A 222 11.28 13.16 -1.96
N VAL A 223 10.76 13.77 -3.03
CA VAL A 223 10.62 13.14 -4.35
C VAL A 223 12.00 12.84 -4.95
N ASP A 224 12.92 13.79 -4.82
CA ASP A 224 14.29 13.68 -5.29
C ASP A 224 15.04 12.54 -4.60
N ASN A 225 14.95 12.49 -3.28
CA ASN A 225 15.53 11.40 -2.50
C ASN A 225 14.90 10.04 -2.85
N PHE A 226 13.59 10.00 -3.10
CA PHE A 226 12.90 8.80 -3.54
C PHE A 226 13.43 8.31 -4.90
N LEU A 227 13.49 9.19 -5.91
CA LEU A 227 13.96 8.85 -7.25
C LEU A 227 15.41 8.38 -7.26
N ARG A 228 16.28 9.02 -6.45
CA ARG A 228 17.68 8.60 -6.30
C ARG A 228 17.82 7.20 -5.72
N LYS A 229 16.96 6.83 -4.75
CA LYS A 229 16.97 5.52 -4.10
C LYS A 229 16.28 4.43 -4.93
N ASN A 230 15.28 4.79 -5.73
CA ASN A 230 14.47 3.87 -6.52
C ASN A 230 14.64 4.12 -8.03
N PRO A 231 15.86 3.97 -8.59
CA PRO A 231 16.13 4.32 -9.99
C PRO A 231 15.42 3.42 -11.00
N SER A 232 14.82 2.30 -10.56
CA SER A 232 14.04 1.38 -11.40
C SER A 232 12.58 1.78 -11.58
N VAL A 233 12.08 2.76 -10.82
CA VAL A 233 10.68 3.20 -10.92
C VAL A 233 10.44 3.76 -12.32
N GLN A 234 9.43 3.23 -13.00
CA GLN A 234 9.06 3.57 -14.37
C GLN A 234 7.98 4.64 -14.43
N ARG A 235 7.14 4.68 -13.39
CA ARG A 235 5.99 5.59 -13.28
C ARG A 235 5.97 6.24 -11.91
N LEU A 236 5.91 7.56 -11.91
CA LEU A 236 5.72 8.36 -10.71
C LEU A 236 4.50 9.25 -10.92
N THR A 237 3.50 9.12 -10.06
CA THR A 237 2.35 10.00 -10.04
C THR A 237 2.22 10.65 -8.67
N ILE A 238 2.18 11.98 -8.65
CA ILE A 238 2.06 12.77 -7.42
C ILE A 238 0.86 13.71 -7.57
N GLY A 239 -0.05 13.67 -6.60
CA GLY A 239 -1.14 14.60 -6.48
C GLY A 239 -1.04 15.46 -5.22
N SER A 240 -1.26 16.76 -5.34
CA SER A 240 -1.22 17.68 -4.19
C SER A 240 -2.10 18.91 -4.42
N GLY A 241 -2.66 19.44 -3.33
CA GLY A 241 -3.29 20.77 -3.30
C GLY A 241 -2.29 21.92 -3.14
N ASN A 242 -0.99 21.63 -3.01
CA ASN A 242 0.07 22.63 -2.85
C ASN A 242 0.62 23.06 -4.21
N SER A 243 0.14 24.19 -4.73
CA SER A 243 0.57 24.69 -6.05
C SER A 243 2.05 25.08 -6.10
N GLU A 244 2.61 25.58 -4.99
CA GLU A 244 4.03 25.92 -4.89
C GLU A 244 4.89 24.67 -5.01
N PHE A 245 4.53 23.59 -4.31
CA PHE A 245 5.21 22.30 -4.45
C PHE A 245 5.14 21.76 -5.88
N ILE A 246 3.95 21.72 -6.50
CA ILE A 246 3.80 21.23 -7.89
C ILE A 246 4.64 22.07 -8.85
N ARG A 247 4.66 23.40 -8.68
CA ARG A 247 5.46 24.31 -9.50
C ARG A 247 6.96 24.04 -9.31
N ASN A 248 7.43 23.93 -8.07
CA ASN A 248 8.85 23.72 -7.77
C ASN A 248 9.31 22.37 -8.32
N LEU A 249 8.53 21.30 -8.10
CA LEU A 249 8.79 19.98 -8.65
C LEU A 249 8.87 20.00 -10.19
N PHE A 250 7.97 20.74 -10.84
CA PHE A 250 7.99 20.93 -12.29
C PHE A 250 9.21 21.71 -12.81
N LYS A 251 9.62 22.73 -12.06
CA LYS A 251 10.68 23.65 -12.45
C LYS A 251 12.08 23.12 -12.15
N GLU A 252 12.28 22.41 -11.04
CA GLU A 252 13.59 21.98 -10.56
C GLU A 252 13.88 20.56 -11.06
N ASP A 253 13.05 19.59 -10.68
CA ASP A 253 13.40 18.17 -10.78
C ASP A 253 13.15 17.59 -12.18
N PHE A 254 12.18 18.14 -12.91
CA PHE A 254 11.87 17.70 -14.28
C PHE A 254 12.55 18.55 -15.36
N ALA A 255 13.39 19.50 -14.96
CA ALA A 255 13.99 20.49 -15.84
C ALA A 255 15.49 20.38 -16.00
N LEU A 256 16.19 20.12 -14.90
CA LEU A 256 17.61 20.42 -14.81
C LEU A 256 18.45 19.17 -14.54
N ASP A 257 18.07 18.33 -13.59
CA ASP A 257 19.01 17.38 -12.98
C ASP A 257 18.45 15.97 -12.79
N GLN A 258 17.82 15.37 -13.81
CA GLN A 258 17.68 13.91 -13.76
C GLN A 258 19.07 13.29 -13.82
N PRO A 259 19.50 12.51 -12.81
CA PRO A 259 20.88 12.02 -12.74
C PRO A 259 21.30 11.21 -13.99
N HIS A 260 22.60 10.98 -14.14
CA HIS A 260 23.16 10.38 -15.36
C HIS A 260 22.72 8.92 -15.55
N LYS A 261 22.38 8.53 -16.79
CA LYS A 261 22.18 7.13 -17.21
C LYS A 261 23.46 6.33 -17.00
N MET A 262 23.51 5.53 -15.94
CA MET A 262 24.38 4.35 -15.94
C MET A 262 23.77 3.35 -16.93
N GLU A 263 24.59 2.83 -17.85
CA GLU A 263 24.23 2.18 -19.13
C GLU A 263 23.22 1.01 -19.08
N ASN A 264 22.68 0.62 -17.93
CA ASN A 264 21.85 -0.58 -17.76
C ASN A 264 20.58 -0.44 -16.87
N LYS A 265 20.04 0.76 -16.60
CA LYS A 265 18.82 0.89 -15.76
C LYS A 265 17.72 1.72 -16.43
N LEU A 266 16.50 1.15 -16.47
CA LEU A 266 15.24 1.79 -16.86
C LEU A 266 14.87 2.83 -15.79
N TRP A 267 14.82 4.10 -16.16
CA TRP A 267 14.43 5.20 -15.26
C TRP A 267 12.97 5.59 -15.50
N CYS A 268 12.45 6.48 -14.67
CA CYS A 268 11.06 6.92 -14.70
C CYS A 268 10.71 7.54 -16.07
N SER A 269 10.12 6.73 -16.93
CA SER A 269 9.74 7.13 -18.28
C SER A 269 8.50 8.01 -18.29
N LYS A 270 7.67 7.92 -17.25
CA LYS A 270 6.42 8.65 -17.14
C LYS A 270 6.24 9.26 -15.76
N ILE A 271 6.17 10.58 -15.74
CA ILE A 271 5.86 11.37 -14.56
C ILE A 271 4.49 11.99 -14.77
N SER A 272 3.63 11.89 -13.76
CA SER A 272 2.30 12.48 -13.78
C SER A 272 2.09 13.35 -12.55
N LEU A 273 1.89 14.64 -12.74
CA LEU A 273 1.59 15.57 -11.66
C LEU A 273 0.10 15.90 -11.69
N GLN A 274 -0.53 15.85 -10.53
CA GLN A 274 -1.93 16.20 -10.38
C GLN A 274 -2.05 17.33 -9.37
N PHE A 275 -2.71 18.40 -9.78
CA PHE A 275 -3.03 19.51 -8.91
C PHE A 275 -4.53 19.63 -8.75
N PHE A 276 -4.97 19.83 -7.52
CA PHE A 276 -6.39 20.02 -7.20
C PHE A 276 -6.52 21.33 -6.42
N GLY A 277 -7.05 22.37 -7.06
CA GLY A 277 -7.21 23.66 -6.39
C GLY A 277 -7.69 24.79 -7.30
N ASN A 278 -8.24 25.83 -6.68
CA ASN A 278 -8.88 26.93 -7.41
C ASN A 278 -7.91 27.74 -8.28
N GLU A 279 -6.62 27.73 -7.93
CA GLU A 279 -5.54 28.44 -8.63
C GLU A 279 -4.99 27.71 -9.86
N TYR A 280 -5.62 26.59 -10.27
CA TYR A 280 -5.14 25.76 -11.38
C TYR A 280 -4.91 26.54 -12.68
N LYS A 281 -5.73 27.57 -12.96
CA LYS A 281 -5.59 28.42 -14.17
C LYS A 281 -4.30 29.22 -14.14
N GLN A 282 -3.95 29.78 -12.99
CA GLN A 282 -2.71 30.53 -12.82
C GLN A 282 -1.51 29.59 -12.90
N LEU A 283 -1.57 28.44 -12.21
CA LEU A 283 -0.54 27.43 -12.26
C LEU A 283 -0.32 26.93 -13.71
N SER A 284 -1.40 26.62 -14.44
CA SER A 284 -1.32 26.20 -15.85
C SER A 284 -0.57 27.19 -16.73
N ARG A 285 -0.83 28.50 -16.59
CA ARG A 285 -0.10 29.53 -17.36
C ARG A 285 1.38 29.58 -16.99
N ILE A 286 1.70 29.46 -15.70
CA ILE A 286 3.08 29.44 -15.22
C ILE A 286 3.82 28.23 -15.80
N LEU A 287 3.25 27.03 -15.68
CA LEU A 287 3.89 25.80 -16.18
C LEU A 287 4.07 25.83 -17.71
N MET A 288 3.10 26.38 -18.46
CA MET A 288 3.23 26.55 -19.90
C MET A 288 4.35 27.53 -20.28
N ASN A 289 4.46 28.66 -19.59
CA ASN A 289 5.54 29.62 -19.81
C ASN A 289 6.90 28.96 -19.52
N ASP A 290 7.01 28.25 -18.38
CA ASP A 290 8.22 27.52 -17.99
C ASP A 290 8.61 26.42 -19.01
N LEU A 291 7.65 25.87 -19.78
CA LEU A 291 7.92 24.94 -20.90
C LEU A 291 8.37 25.65 -22.17
N TYR A 292 7.74 26.77 -22.54
CA TYR A 292 8.07 27.50 -23.76
C TYR A 292 9.46 28.13 -23.73
N GLU A 293 9.96 28.45 -22.54
CA GLU A 293 11.33 28.96 -22.35
C GLU A 293 12.42 27.89 -22.52
N ARG A 294 12.06 26.61 -22.74
CA ARG A 294 13.02 25.50 -22.78
C ARG A 294 13.35 25.02 -24.19
N GLU A 295 14.65 24.92 -24.47
CA GLU A 295 15.19 24.46 -25.75
C GLU A 295 15.04 22.94 -25.99
N ASN A 296 14.83 22.13 -24.95
CA ASN A 296 14.84 20.65 -25.04
C ASN A 296 13.44 19.99 -25.09
N VAL A 297 12.39 20.79 -25.23
CA VAL A 297 11.00 20.31 -25.31
C VAL A 297 10.66 19.95 -26.75
N GLN A 298 10.32 18.67 -27.01
CA GLN A 298 10.01 18.20 -28.36
C GLN A 298 8.55 18.47 -28.74
N LYS A 299 7.64 18.29 -27.79
CA LYS A 299 6.20 18.37 -28.00
C LYS A 299 5.57 18.90 -26.73
N VAL A 300 4.67 19.86 -26.89
CA VAL A 300 3.74 20.29 -25.84
C VAL A 300 2.33 20.15 -26.39
N ILE A 301 1.48 19.41 -25.68
CA ILE A 301 0.04 19.39 -25.93
C ILE A 301 -0.59 20.03 -24.71
N SER A 302 -1.39 21.08 -24.93
CA SER A 302 -2.24 21.64 -23.89
C SER A 302 -3.69 21.44 -24.28
N ILE A 303 -4.43 20.72 -23.45
CA ILE A 303 -5.87 20.54 -23.59
C ILE A 303 -6.52 21.35 -22.48
N GLN A 304 -7.23 22.40 -22.87
CA GLN A 304 -7.99 23.23 -21.93
C GLN A 304 -9.47 22.86 -22.08
N ASN A 305 -9.94 21.89 -21.30
CA ASN A 305 -11.37 21.61 -21.23
C ASN A 305 -11.99 22.57 -20.21
N PHE A 306 -12.25 23.78 -20.68
CA PHE A 306 -12.99 24.76 -19.90
C PHE A 306 -14.41 24.25 -19.61
N PRO A 307 -14.94 24.46 -18.39
CA PRO A 307 -14.37 25.25 -17.28
C PRO A 307 -13.59 24.46 -16.20
N GLU A 308 -13.35 23.17 -16.36
CA GLU A 308 -13.11 22.26 -15.23
C GLU A 308 -11.66 21.78 -15.05
N ASN A 309 -10.90 21.62 -16.14
CA ASN A 309 -9.52 21.13 -16.06
C ASN A 309 -8.58 21.69 -17.13
N SER A 310 -7.27 21.52 -16.91
CA SER A 310 -6.21 21.79 -17.88
C SER A 310 -5.22 20.64 -17.84
N GLU A 311 -4.93 20.06 -19.00
CA GLU A 311 -3.93 19.01 -19.16
C GLU A 311 -2.75 19.55 -19.97
N ILE A 312 -1.54 19.28 -19.49
CA ILE A 312 -0.29 19.63 -20.17
C ILE A 312 0.49 18.34 -20.34
N GLU A 313 0.71 17.93 -21.57
CA GLU A 313 1.61 16.84 -21.90
C GLU A 313 2.87 17.41 -22.53
N SER A 314 4.02 16.99 -22.03
CA SER A 314 5.30 17.33 -22.63
C SER A 314 6.22 16.13 -22.76
N VAL A 315 6.99 16.13 -23.83
CA VAL A 315 8.03 15.12 -24.08
C VAL A 315 9.37 15.84 -24.14
N ILE A 316 10.25 15.52 -23.19
CA ILE A 316 11.55 16.18 -23.03
C ILE A 316 12.66 15.17 -23.29
N ASN A 317 13.70 15.59 -24.02
CA ASN A 317 14.90 14.79 -24.16
C ASN A 317 15.77 14.92 -22.91
N CYS A 318 16.21 13.79 -22.36
CA CYS A 318 17.14 13.76 -21.24
C CYS A 318 18.50 14.37 -21.67
N ARG A 319 18.90 15.47 -21.02
CA ARG A 319 20.16 16.19 -21.31
C ARG A 319 21.40 15.32 -21.12
N HIS A 320 21.33 14.38 -20.19
CA HIS A 320 22.42 13.47 -19.85
C HIS A 320 22.46 12.21 -20.72
N CYS A 321 21.53 12.03 -21.67
CA CYS A 321 21.45 10.86 -22.56
C CYS A 321 21.46 11.23 -24.05
N PRO A 322 22.46 11.98 -24.54
CA PRO A 322 22.44 12.50 -25.90
C PRO A 322 22.44 11.41 -26.99
N LYS A 323 23.01 10.24 -26.70
CA LYS A 323 23.12 9.12 -27.66
C LYS A 323 21.84 8.28 -27.77
N ASP A 324 21.11 8.13 -26.67
CA ASP A 324 20.04 7.13 -26.57
C ASP A 324 18.63 7.70 -26.80
N LYS A 325 18.52 9.00 -27.11
CA LYS A 325 17.24 9.69 -27.30
C LYS A 325 16.23 9.36 -26.18
N HIS A 326 16.70 9.26 -24.94
CA HIS A 326 15.84 8.97 -23.81
C HIS A 326 14.82 10.11 -23.67
N LYS A 327 13.54 9.75 -23.78
CA LYS A 327 12.42 10.67 -23.67
C LYS A 327 11.76 10.51 -22.32
N ILE A 328 11.51 11.63 -21.66
CA ILE A 328 10.76 11.70 -20.43
C ILE A 328 9.39 12.27 -20.78
N GLU A 329 8.34 11.51 -20.49
CA GLU A 329 6.96 11.97 -20.64
C GLU A 329 6.49 12.57 -19.32
N ILE A 330 6.14 13.85 -19.36
CA ILE A 330 5.56 14.57 -18.24
C ILE A 330 4.11 14.88 -18.60
N ASN A 331 3.19 14.35 -17.81
CA ASN A 331 1.78 14.72 -17.89
C ASN A 331 1.43 15.52 -16.63
N VAL A 332 0.81 16.67 -16.80
CA VAL A 332 0.30 17.48 -15.69
C VAL A 332 -1.20 17.64 -15.88
N SER A 333 -1.97 17.15 -14.92
CA SER A 333 -3.42 17.34 -14.84
C SER A 333 -3.73 18.35 -13.74
N LEU A 334 -4.40 19.44 -14.10
CA LEU A 334 -4.75 20.53 -13.21
C LEU A 334 -6.27 20.65 -13.14
N MET A 335 -6.84 20.42 -11.97
CA MET A 335 -8.29 20.40 -11.76
C MET A 335 -8.73 21.53 -10.82
N GLY A 336 -9.77 22.26 -11.23
CA GLY A 336 -10.30 23.40 -10.46
C GLY A 336 -11.31 23.02 -9.38
N VAL A 337 -11.93 21.85 -9.49
CA VAL A 337 -12.90 21.34 -8.53
C VAL A 337 -12.39 20.00 -8.02
N PHE A 338 -12.26 19.89 -6.70
CA PHE A 338 -11.98 18.62 -6.06
C PHE A 338 -13.23 17.75 -6.26
N LEU A 339 -13.16 16.75 -7.13
CA LEU A 339 -14.05 15.60 -6.98
C LEU A 339 -13.62 14.98 -5.65
N ASN A 340 -14.31 15.29 -4.56
CA ASN A 340 -14.11 14.63 -3.27
C ASN A 340 -14.28 13.13 -3.48
N THR A 341 -13.17 12.45 -3.76
CA THR A 341 -13.09 10.99 -3.71
C THR A 341 -13.16 10.49 -2.27
N CYS A 342 -13.04 11.39 -1.29
CA CYS A 342 -13.18 11.09 0.14
C CYS A 342 -14.64 10.89 0.59
N ASP A 343 -15.63 11.39 -0.17
CA ASP A 343 -17.06 11.28 0.18
C ASP A 343 -17.78 10.10 -0.50
N ARG A 344 -17.05 9.08 -0.98
CA ARG A 344 -17.63 7.85 -1.52
C ARG A 344 -17.25 6.60 -0.75
#